data_AF-A0A957NIV9-F1
#
_entry.id   AF-A0A957NIV9-F1
#
_cell.length_a   1.000
_cell.length_b   1.000
_cell.length_c   1.000
_cell.angle_alpha   90.00
_cell.angle_beta   90.00
_cell.angle_gamma   90.00
#
_symmetry.space_group_name_H-M   'P 1'
#
loop_
_entity.id
_entity.type
_entity.pdbx_description
1 polymer ?
#
loop_
_entity_poly.entity_id
_entity_poly.type
_entity_poly.pdbx_seq_one_letter_code
_entity_poly.pdbx_strand_id
1 'polypeptide(L)'
;MKYRLLQWLACPSCGDEHLVLETRGTRTVPTFTGHWEPGEEGERGVDLSAHELTDIMDGALHCSACSAVYPILDGIPRMLPEGGVEGPGSGHRWTTFDGSEPEYEQNFLDMIHPLQPSDYLGKLVLDAGCGFGRHAFYAARYGAEVVAIDNASDAVASAKR
;
A
#
# COMPACT_ATOMS: atom_id res chain seq x y z
N MET A 1 -4.39 1.11 5.80
CA MET A 1 -4.77 1.53 4.44
C MET A 1 -5.22 2.98 4.47
N LYS A 2 -4.68 3.81 3.57
CA LYS A 2 -5.18 5.19 3.37
C LYS A 2 -6.48 5.18 2.58
N TYR A 3 -7.40 6.11 2.83
CA TYR A 3 -8.65 6.24 2.05
C TYR A 3 -8.39 6.40 0.55
N ARG A 4 -7.35 7.18 0.21
CA ARG A 4 -6.93 7.43 -1.16
C ARG A 4 -6.70 6.17 -2.01
N LEU A 5 -6.32 5.04 -1.39
CA LEU A 5 -6.12 3.77 -2.11
C LEU A 5 -7.38 3.35 -2.89
N LEU A 6 -8.58 3.73 -2.42
CA LEU A 6 -9.85 3.46 -3.12
C LEU A 6 -9.88 4.02 -4.55
N GLN A 7 -9.10 5.06 -4.86
CA GLN A 7 -9.01 5.66 -6.19
C GLN A 7 -8.38 4.71 -7.23
N TRP A 8 -7.63 3.69 -6.78
CA TRP A 8 -6.88 2.78 -7.65
C TRP A 8 -7.34 1.33 -7.57
N LEU A 9 -8.28 1.01 -6.67
CA LEU A 9 -8.76 -0.35 -6.50
C LEU A 9 -9.93 -0.66 -7.44
N ALA A 10 -9.90 -1.86 -7.99
CA ALA A 10 -11.05 -2.49 -8.63
C ALA A 10 -11.28 -3.87 -8.02
N CYS A 11 -12.51 -4.38 -8.13
CA CYS A 11 -12.86 -5.71 -7.68
C CYS A 11 -12.15 -6.77 -8.53
N PRO A 12 -11.24 -7.59 -7.96
CA PRO A 12 -10.50 -8.60 -8.72
C PRO A 12 -11.39 -9.74 -9.23
N SER A 13 -12.59 -9.93 -8.65
CA SER A 13 -13.53 -10.95 -9.10
C SER A 13 -14.30 -10.58 -10.36
N CYS A 14 -14.54 -9.29 -10.64
CA CYS A 14 -15.40 -8.86 -11.75
C CYS A 14 -14.92 -7.62 -12.53
N GLY A 15 -13.86 -6.93 -12.07
CA GLY A 15 -13.30 -5.73 -12.69
C GLY A 15 -14.02 -4.42 -12.34
N ASP A 16 -15.10 -4.45 -11.56
CA ASP A 16 -15.86 -3.25 -11.19
C ASP A 16 -15.07 -2.35 -10.22
N GLU A 17 -15.05 -1.05 -10.48
CA GLU A 17 -14.32 -0.04 -9.68
C GLU A 17 -15.09 0.47 -8.45
N HIS A 18 -16.38 0.13 -8.32
CA HIS A 18 -17.23 0.62 -7.22
C HIS A 18 -17.15 -0.32 -6.01
N LEU A 19 -16.10 -0.10 -5.22
CA LEU A 19 -15.90 -0.74 -3.91
C LEU A 19 -16.41 0.17 -2.78
N VAL A 20 -17.39 -0.33 -2.02
CA VAL A 20 -17.93 0.36 -0.84
C VAL A 20 -17.11 -0.04 0.39
N LEU A 21 -16.50 0.95 1.04
CA LEU A 21 -15.73 0.77 2.26
C LEU A 21 -16.63 0.70 3.49
N GLU A 22 -16.49 -0.37 4.27
CA GLU A 22 -16.95 -0.49 5.65
C GLU A 22 -15.75 -0.30 6.59
N THR A 23 -15.77 0.75 7.40
CA THR A 23 -14.71 1.05 8.39
C THR A 23 -15.09 0.52 9.77
N ARG A 24 -14.21 -0.27 10.39
CA ARG A 24 -14.39 -0.78 11.76
C ARG A 24 -13.32 -0.30 12.74
N GLY A 25 -12.08 -0.16 12.28
CA GLY A 25 -10.95 0.31 13.08
C GLY A 25 -10.10 1.30 12.30
N THR A 26 -9.65 2.35 12.96
CA THR A 26 -8.78 3.38 12.38
C THR A 26 -7.59 3.69 13.30
N ARG A 27 -6.55 4.31 12.74
CA ARG A 27 -5.39 4.82 13.44
C ARG A 27 -5.02 6.17 12.88
N THR A 28 -4.81 7.14 13.75
CA THR A 28 -4.28 8.44 13.35
C THR A 28 -2.76 8.38 13.30
N VAL A 29 -2.17 8.88 12.22
CA VAL A 29 -0.73 9.00 12.02
C VAL A 29 -0.37 10.43 11.61
N PRO A 30 0.85 10.91 11.87
CA PRO A 30 1.27 12.23 11.42
C PRO A 30 1.28 12.34 9.89
N THR A 31 0.95 13.52 9.37
CA THR A 31 1.15 13.86 7.96
C THR A 31 1.65 15.28 7.78
N PHE A 32 2.40 15.52 6.70
CA PHE A 32 2.95 16.84 6.37
C PHE A 32 2.41 17.32 5.02
N THR A 33 2.34 18.64 4.85
CA THR A 33 1.83 19.26 3.60
C THR A 33 2.59 18.79 2.36
N GLY A 34 3.90 18.55 2.48
CA GLY A 34 4.73 18.07 1.36
C GLY A 34 4.43 16.64 0.91
N HIS A 35 3.56 15.90 1.60
CA HIS A 35 3.11 14.57 1.14
C HIS A 35 1.97 14.63 0.11
N TRP A 36 1.42 15.81 -0.15
CA TRP A 36 0.18 15.97 -0.90
C TRP A 36 0.37 16.93 -2.07
N GLU A 37 -0.27 16.63 -3.20
CA GLU A 37 -0.32 17.55 -4.34
C GLU A 37 -1.32 18.70 -4.08
N PRO A 38 -1.13 19.86 -4.71
CA PRO A 38 -2.10 20.95 -4.65
C PRO A 38 -3.50 20.49 -5.07
N GLY A 39 -4.51 20.70 -4.22
CA GLY A 39 -5.88 20.24 -4.45
C GLY A 39 -6.27 18.94 -3.74
N GLU A 40 -5.33 18.26 -3.06
CA GLU A 40 -5.59 17.06 -2.24
C GLU A 40 -5.90 17.39 -0.77
N GLU A 41 -6.00 18.67 -0.45
CA GLU A 41 -6.22 19.22 0.89
C GLU A 41 -7.54 18.75 1.53
N GLY A 42 -8.50 18.26 0.72
CA GLY A 42 -9.78 17.72 1.16
C GLY A 42 -9.90 16.19 1.03
N GLU A 43 -8.80 15.48 0.77
CA GLU A 43 -8.81 14.03 0.66
C GLU A 43 -9.34 13.40 1.96
N ARG A 44 -10.16 12.34 1.82
CA ARG A 44 -10.83 11.75 2.97
C ARG A 44 -9.80 11.24 3.98
N GLY A 45 -10.00 11.61 5.24
CA GLY A 45 -9.14 11.18 6.34
C GLY A 45 -7.85 11.99 6.48
N VAL A 46 -7.67 13.09 5.74
CA VAL A 46 -6.57 14.04 5.92
C VAL A 46 -7.06 15.27 6.69
N ASP A 47 -6.35 15.64 7.75
CA ASP A 47 -6.49 16.92 8.44
C ASP A 47 -5.13 17.63 8.46
N LEU A 48 -4.91 18.49 7.46
CA LEU A 48 -3.67 19.26 7.34
C LEU A 48 -3.52 20.33 8.43
N SER A 49 -4.61 20.76 9.08
CA SER A 49 -4.56 21.74 10.16
C SER A 49 -4.04 21.12 11.46
N ALA A 50 -4.39 19.85 11.69
CA ALA A 50 -3.91 19.05 12.80
C ALA A 50 -2.61 18.28 12.50
N HIS A 51 -2.16 18.26 11.23
CA HIS A 51 -1.08 17.40 10.74
C HIS A 51 -1.37 15.90 10.96
N GLU A 52 -2.62 15.51 10.75
CA GLU A 52 -3.11 14.16 11.00
C GLU A 52 -3.63 13.49 9.72
N LEU A 53 -3.35 12.19 9.58
CA LEU A 53 -3.89 11.31 8.56
C LEU A 53 -4.52 10.10 9.24
N THR A 54 -5.71 9.70 8.77
CA THR A 54 -6.43 8.53 9.26
C THR A 54 -6.14 7.33 8.37
N ASP A 55 -5.43 6.35 8.91
CA ASP A 55 -5.34 5.01 8.34
C ASP A 55 -6.54 4.16 8.77
N ILE A 56 -7.14 3.45 7.81
CA ILE A 56 -8.09 2.36 8.07
C ILE A 56 -7.27 1.13 8.45
N MET A 57 -7.52 0.59 9.64
CA MET A 57 -6.84 -0.61 10.16
C MET A 57 -7.69 -1.85 9.96
N ASP A 58 -9.00 -1.78 10.21
CA ASP A 58 -9.89 -2.93 10.12
C ASP A 58 -11.20 -2.52 9.44
N GLY A 59 -11.75 -3.43 8.63
CA GLY A 59 -12.92 -3.14 7.81
C GLY A 59 -13.17 -4.16 6.72
N ALA A 60 -13.92 -3.77 5.70
CA ALA A 60 -14.14 -4.56 4.49
C ALA A 60 -14.40 -3.66 3.27
N LEU A 61 -14.03 -4.15 2.09
CA LEU A 61 -14.41 -3.59 0.80
C LEU A 61 -15.49 -4.47 0.18
N HIS A 62 -16.64 -3.88 -0.12
CA HIS A 62 -17.80 -4.57 -0.70
C HIS A 62 -17.95 -4.16 -2.17
N CYS A 63 -17.88 -5.12 -3.09
CA CYS A 63 -18.13 -4.84 -4.50
C CYS A 63 -19.63 -4.69 -4.75
N SER A 64 -20.04 -3.56 -5.31
CA SER A 64 -21.45 -3.29 -5.60
C SER A 64 -22.01 -4.13 -6.75
N ALA A 65 -21.17 -4.59 -7.68
CA ALA A 65 -21.57 -5.35 -8.86
C ALA A 65 -21.70 -6.86 -8.63
N CYS A 66 -20.72 -7.50 -7.98
CA CYS A 66 -20.69 -8.95 -7.78
C CYS A 66 -20.89 -9.40 -6.33
N SER A 67 -21.10 -8.47 -5.39
CA SER A 67 -21.27 -8.73 -3.96
C SER A 67 -20.08 -9.43 -3.28
N ALA A 68 -18.91 -9.52 -3.94
CA ALA A 68 -17.69 -9.98 -3.30
C ALA A 68 -17.29 -9.06 -2.15
N VAL A 69 -16.75 -9.65 -1.08
CA VAL A 69 -16.33 -8.93 0.12
C VAL A 69 -14.87 -9.24 0.43
N TYR A 70 -14.05 -8.21 0.57
CA TYR A 70 -12.63 -8.32 0.85
C TYR A 70 -12.32 -7.69 2.21
N PRO A 71 -11.89 -8.46 3.22
CA PRO A 71 -11.61 -7.91 4.54
C PRO A 71 -10.35 -7.04 4.52
N ILE A 72 -10.34 -5.98 5.31
CA ILE A 72 -9.15 -5.18 5.62
C ILE A 72 -8.67 -5.66 6.98
N LEU A 73 -7.45 -6.20 7.02
CA LEU A 73 -6.84 -6.72 8.23
C LEU A 73 -5.53 -5.99 8.47
N ASP A 74 -5.42 -5.32 9.61
CA ASP A 74 -4.22 -4.58 10.02
C ASP A 74 -3.74 -3.55 8.99
N GLY A 75 -4.70 -2.92 8.33
CA GLY A 75 -4.50 -1.90 7.31
C GLY A 75 -4.18 -2.43 5.92
N ILE A 76 -4.30 -3.75 5.69
CA ILE A 76 -4.04 -4.42 4.42
C ILE A 76 -5.33 -5.01 3.86
N PRO A 77 -5.85 -4.52 2.72
CA PRO A 77 -6.96 -5.15 2.01
C PRO A 77 -6.58 -6.55 1.52
N ARG A 78 -7.36 -7.57 1.90
CA ARG A 78 -7.18 -8.98 1.49
C ARG A 78 -8.05 -9.26 0.28
N MET A 79 -7.56 -8.86 -0.88
CA MET A 79 -8.31 -8.85 -2.13
C MET A 79 -8.00 -10.06 -3.04
N LEU A 80 -7.62 -11.22 -2.48
CA LEU A 80 -7.51 -12.43 -3.29
C LEU A 80 -8.95 -12.89 -3.65
N PRO A 81 -9.32 -13.01 -4.94
CA PRO A 81 -10.66 -13.44 -5.32
C PRO A 81 -10.88 -14.93 -4.96
N GLU A 82 -12.14 -15.34 -4.90
CA GLU A 82 -12.48 -16.76 -4.74
C GLU A 82 -11.83 -17.61 -5.85
N GLY A 83 -11.23 -18.73 -5.48
CA GLY A 83 -10.44 -19.57 -6.39
C GLY A 83 -9.05 -19.00 -6.74
N GLY A 84 -8.70 -17.82 -6.22
CA GLY A 84 -7.35 -17.27 -6.33
C GLY A 84 -6.32 -18.14 -5.60
N VAL A 85 -5.11 -18.17 -6.14
CA VAL A 85 -4.00 -18.95 -5.58
C VAL A 85 -3.19 -18.05 -4.65
N GLU A 86 -3.17 -18.41 -3.37
CA GLU A 86 -2.28 -17.77 -2.39
C GLU A 86 -0.82 -18.07 -2.75
N GLY A 87 0.03 -17.05 -2.64
CA GLY A 87 1.46 -17.20 -2.84
C GLY A 87 2.07 -18.17 -1.83
N PRO A 88 3.19 -18.83 -2.16
CA PRO A 88 3.88 -19.68 -1.20
C PRO A 88 4.31 -18.86 0.02
N GLY A 89 4.36 -19.50 1.19
CA GLY A 89 4.87 -18.86 2.39
C GLY A 89 6.30 -18.37 2.16
N SER A 90 6.48 -17.05 2.21
CA SER A 90 7.74 -16.41 1.82
C SER A 90 8.86 -16.60 2.85
N GLY A 91 8.49 -16.88 4.10
CA GLY A 91 9.43 -16.96 5.21
C GLY A 91 9.89 -15.58 5.69
N HIS A 92 9.39 -14.50 5.10
CA HIS A 92 9.73 -13.13 5.50
C HIS A 92 9.24 -12.77 6.91
N ARG A 93 8.31 -13.54 7.49
CA ARG A 93 7.99 -13.44 8.93
C ARG A 93 9.20 -13.62 9.85
N TRP A 94 10.27 -14.24 9.36
CA TRP A 94 11.55 -14.43 10.06
C TRP A 94 12.61 -13.40 9.67
N THR A 95 12.31 -12.51 8.73
CA THR A 95 13.22 -11.50 8.20
C THR A 95 12.76 -10.13 8.69
N THR A 96 13.62 -9.44 9.44
CA THR A 96 13.39 -8.03 9.76
C THR A 96 14.07 -7.19 8.69
N PHE A 97 13.29 -6.41 7.93
CA PHE A 97 13.90 -5.46 6.99
C PHE A 97 14.64 -4.38 7.78
N ASP A 98 15.94 -4.25 7.52
CA ASP A 98 16.76 -3.15 8.01
C ASP A 98 17.08 -2.22 6.83
N GLY A 99 16.48 -1.04 6.84
CA GLY A 99 16.68 -0.03 5.80
C GLY A 99 18.01 0.71 5.90
N SER A 100 18.85 0.38 6.90
CA SER A 100 20.22 0.88 7.02
C SER A 100 21.24 0.02 6.29
N GLU A 101 20.86 -1.18 5.81
CA GLU A 101 21.72 -2.07 5.04
C GLU A 101 21.97 -1.49 3.63
N PRO A 102 23.21 -1.06 3.32
CA PRO A 102 23.51 -0.37 2.06
C PRO A 102 23.34 -1.27 0.84
N GLU A 103 23.51 -2.60 0.98
CA GLU A 103 23.36 -3.58 -0.09
C GLU A 103 21.92 -3.63 -0.61
N TYR A 104 20.92 -3.33 0.23
CA TYR A 104 19.52 -3.31 -0.20
C TYR A 104 19.21 -2.08 -1.06
N GLU A 105 19.77 -0.92 -0.72
CA GLU A 105 19.64 0.28 -1.54
C GLU A 105 20.35 0.11 -2.87
N GLN A 106 21.59 -0.40 -2.85
CA GLN A 106 22.35 -0.66 -4.07
C GLN A 106 21.62 -1.67 -4.98
N ASN A 107 21.07 -2.75 -4.42
CA ASN A 107 20.29 -3.70 -5.21
C ASN A 107 19.05 -3.06 -5.85
N PHE A 108 18.37 -2.16 -5.14
CA PHE A 108 17.25 -1.42 -5.71
C PHE A 108 17.72 -0.52 -6.87
N LEU A 109 18.78 0.26 -6.67
CA LEU A 109 19.37 1.13 -7.71
C LEU A 109 19.79 0.35 -8.96
N ASP A 110 20.40 -0.83 -8.79
CA ASP A 110 20.80 -1.69 -9.90
C ASP A 110 19.59 -2.19 -10.70
N MET A 111 18.49 -2.51 -10.02
CA MET A 111 17.25 -3.00 -10.65
C MET A 111 16.50 -1.92 -11.41
N ILE A 112 16.54 -0.66 -10.96
CA ILE A 112 15.77 0.44 -11.55
C ILE A 112 16.51 1.16 -12.67
N HIS A 113 17.78 0.84 -12.91
CA HIS A 113 18.59 1.48 -13.93
C HIS A 113 17.85 1.54 -15.30
N PRO A 114 17.80 2.72 -15.97
CA PRO A 114 18.60 3.93 -15.73
C PRO A 114 17.98 4.96 -14.77
N LEU A 115 16.87 4.64 -14.11
CA LEU A 115 16.20 5.58 -13.20
C LEU A 115 17.09 5.94 -12.01
N GLN A 116 16.92 7.15 -11.53
CA GLN A 116 17.62 7.75 -10.40
C GLN A 116 16.63 7.98 -9.25
N PRO A 117 17.11 8.14 -7.99
CA PRO A 117 16.25 8.47 -6.86
C PRO A 117 15.32 9.67 -7.11
N SER A 118 15.80 10.71 -7.80
CA SER A 118 14.99 11.88 -8.13
C SER A 118 13.80 11.59 -9.05
N ASP A 119 13.83 10.50 -9.82
CA ASP A 119 12.75 10.13 -10.72
C ASP A 119 11.51 9.63 -9.97
N TYR A 120 11.64 9.28 -8.68
CA TYR A 120 10.55 8.81 -7.82
C TYR A 120 9.80 9.95 -7.12
N LEU A 121 10.39 11.15 -7.02
CA LEU A 121 9.82 12.25 -6.26
C LEU A 121 8.45 12.66 -6.82
N GLY A 122 7.42 12.54 -5.99
CA GLY A 122 6.04 12.85 -6.36
C GLY A 122 5.43 11.89 -7.39
N LYS A 123 6.01 10.70 -7.58
CA LYS A 123 5.44 9.70 -8.48
C LYS A 123 4.52 8.74 -7.75
N LEU A 124 3.50 8.28 -8.46
CA LEU A 124 2.75 7.09 -8.10
C LEU A 124 3.46 5.85 -8.64
N VAL A 125 3.81 4.91 -7.76
CA VAL A 125 4.54 3.68 -8.08
C VAL A 125 3.73 2.46 -7.66
N LEU A 126 3.68 1.45 -8.53
CA LEU A 126 3.14 0.13 -8.23
C LEU A 126 4.31 -0.86 -8.00
N ASP A 127 4.38 -1.43 -6.80
CA ASP A 127 5.27 -2.56 -6.49
C ASP A 127 4.46 -3.87 -6.52
N ALA A 128 4.51 -4.57 -7.66
CA ALA A 128 3.78 -5.81 -7.90
C ALA A 128 4.65 -7.04 -7.59
N GLY A 129 4.27 -7.80 -6.56
CA GLY A 129 5.13 -8.79 -5.94
C GLY A 129 6.05 -8.16 -4.89
N CYS A 130 5.49 -7.27 -4.07
CA CYS A 130 6.28 -6.45 -3.14
C CYS A 130 6.98 -7.25 -2.04
N GLY A 131 6.63 -8.52 -1.87
CA GLY A 131 7.15 -9.37 -0.81
C GLY A 131 6.98 -8.71 0.55
N PHE A 132 8.11 -8.55 1.25
CA PHE A 132 8.19 -7.90 2.57
C PHE A 132 8.47 -6.39 2.51
N GLY A 133 8.30 -5.77 1.35
CA GLY A 133 8.30 -4.32 1.17
C GLY A 133 9.67 -3.67 1.03
N ARG A 134 10.73 -4.43 0.72
CA ARG A 134 12.09 -3.88 0.56
C ARG A 134 12.16 -2.80 -0.52
N HIS A 135 11.62 -3.08 -1.72
CA HIS A 135 11.68 -2.15 -2.84
C HIS A 135 10.65 -1.03 -2.70
N ALA A 136 9.42 -1.36 -2.27
CA ALA A 136 8.43 -0.36 -1.85
C ALA A 136 9.00 0.67 -0.85
N PHE A 137 9.82 0.24 0.11
CA PHE A 137 10.45 1.15 1.06
C PHE A 137 11.37 2.17 0.38
N TYR A 138 12.25 1.75 -0.53
CA TYR A 138 13.16 2.70 -1.20
C TYR A 138 12.43 3.61 -2.17
N ALA A 139 11.44 3.11 -2.91
CA ALA A 139 10.57 3.94 -3.73
C ALA A 139 9.88 5.03 -2.88
N ALA A 140 9.31 4.66 -1.73
CA ALA A 140 8.69 5.61 -0.80
C ALA A 140 9.72 6.58 -0.18
N ARG A 141 10.91 6.08 0.19
CA ARG A 141 12.02 6.89 0.73
C ARG A 141 12.50 7.95 -0.26
N TYR A 142 12.46 7.64 -1.56
CA TYR A 142 12.79 8.59 -2.63
C TYR A 142 11.64 9.54 -2.99
N GLY A 143 10.52 9.47 -2.27
CA GLY A 143 9.42 10.43 -2.36
C GLY A 143 8.26 10.00 -3.25
N ALA A 144 8.17 8.71 -3.60
CA ALA A 144 7.00 8.17 -4.29
C ALA A 144 5.85 7.86 -3.33
N GLU A 145 4.62 7.99 -3.83
CA GLU A 145 3.48 7.29 -3.27
C GLU A 145 3.45 5.86 -3.83
N VAL A 146 3.47 4.86 -2.95
CA VAL A 146 3.62 3.46 -3.36
C VAL A 146 2.36 2.67 -3.06
N VAL A 147 1.81 2.04 -4.10
CA VAL A 147 0.83 0.95 -3.99
C VAL A 147 1.60 -0.35 -4.08
N ALA A 148 1.57 -1.16 -3.02
CA ALA A 148 2.31 -2.41 -2.93
C ALA A 148 1.33 -3.59 -2.84
N ILE A 149 1.53 -4.62 -3.67
CA ILE A 149 0.68 -5.81 -3.73
C ILE A 149 1.52 -7.08 -3.78
N ASP A 150 1.09 -8.09 -3.04
CA ASP A 150 1.60 -9.45 -3.13
C ASP A 150 0.47 -10.43 -2.80
N ASN A 151 0.53 -11.64 -3.35
CA ASN A 151 -0.45 -12.69 -3.06
C ASN A 151 0.00 -13.63 -1.93
N ALA A 152 1.21 -13.47 -1.39
CA ALA A 152 1.67 -14.13 -0.17
C ALA A 152 1.22 -13.32 1.06
N SER A 153 0.31 -13.89 1.86
CA SER A 153 -0.28 -13.20 3.01
C SER A 153 0.74 -12.83 4.09
N ASP A 154 1.76 -13.68 4.29
CA ASP A 154 2.83 -13.44 5.26
C ASP A 154 3.81 -12.34 4.81
N ALA A 155 4.07 -12.25 3.51
CA ALA A 155 4.96 -11.25 2.94
C ALA A 155 4.38 -9.83 3.11
N VAL A 156 3.13 -9.60 2.67
CA VAL A 156 2.49 -8.29 2.84
C VAL A 156 2.32 -7.89 4.30
N ALA A 157 2.11 -8.84 5.20
CA ALA A 157 2.04 -8.57 6.63
C ALA A 157 3.38 -8.04 7.17
N SER A 158 4.51 -8.55 6.66
CA SER A 158 5.85 -8.07 7.00
C SER A 158 6.21 -6.72 6.38
N ALA A 159 5.50 -6.29 5.33
CA ALA A 159 5.73 -4.99 4.67
C ALA A 159 5.19 -3.79 5.47
N LYS A 160 4.31 -4.03 6.44
CA LYS A 160 3.69 -2.99 7.25
C LYS A 160 4.73 -2.28 8.13
N ARG A 161 4.71 -0.93 8.14
CA ARG A 161 5.45 -0.08 9.07
C ARG A 161 4.53 0.95 9.70
#